data_AF-A0A271KK13-F1
#
_entry.id   AF-A0A271KK13-F1
#
_cell.length_a   1.000
_cell.length_b   1.000
_cell.length_c   1.000
_cell.angle_alpha   90.00
_cell.angle_beta   90.00
_cell.angle_gamma   90.00
#
_symmetry.space_group_name_H-M   'P 1'
#
loop_
_entity.id
_entity.type
_entity.pdbx_description
1 polymer ?
#
loop_
_entity_poly.entity_id
_entity_poly.type
_entity_poly.pdbx_seq_one_letter_code
_entity_poly.pdbx_strand_id
1 'polypeptide(L)' 'MKDRYGRTLATIEVDGRDVGDILIGEGLARPWTGKRRPWCD' A
#
# COMPACT_ATOMS: atom_id res chain seq x y z
N MET A 1 -5.81 1.45 12.92
CA MET A 1 -6.46 2.65 12.32
C MET A 1 -7.58 2.17 11.41
N LYS A 2 -8.67 2.93 11.24
CA LYS A 2 -9.71 2.62 10.25
C LYS A 2 -9.94 3.82 9.34
N ASP A 3 -10.19 3.59 8.06
CA ASP A 3 -10.55 4.67 7.15
C ASP A 3 -12.03 5.09 7.30
N ARG A 4 -12.43 6.13 6.56
CA ARG A 4 -13.82 6.65 6.54
C ARG A 4 -14.88 5.63 6.12
N TYR A 5 -14.48 4.51 5.53
CA TYR A 5 -15.36 3.42 5.08
C TYR A 5 -15.31 2.22 6.03
N GLY A 6 -14.63 2.34 7.18
CA GLY A 6 -14.53 1.28 8.19
C GLY A 6 -13.50 0.19 7.89
N ARG A 7 -12.69 0.34 6.81
CA ARG A 7 -11.63 -0.61 6.47
C ARG A 7 -10.42 -0.39 7.38
N THR A 8 -9.83 -1.48 7.87
CA THR A 8 -8.61 -1.41 8.68
C THR A 8 -7.42 -0.96 7.82
N LEU A 9 -6.69 0.05 8.31
CA LEU A 9 -5.39 0.46 7.77
C LEU A 9 -4.30 -0.10 8.69
N ALA A 10 -3.37 -0.84 8.11
CA ALA A 10 -2.30 -1.55 8.82
C ALA A 10 -1.04 -1.67 7.95
N THR A 11 0.10 -1.80 8.62
CA THR A 11 1.34 -2.29 8.03
C THR A 11 1.37 -3.81 8.15
N ILE A 12 1.82 -4.51 7.11
CA ILE A 12 1.87 -5.97 7.06
C ILE A 12 3.31 -6.39 6.85
N GLU A 13 3.77 -7.34 7.66
CA GLU A 13 5.10 -7.94 7.53
C GLU A 13 4.97 -9.45 7.29
N VAL A 14 5.86 -9.98 6.44
CA VAL A 14 6.07 -11.42 6.25
C VAL A 14 7.55 -11.70 6.45
N ASP A 15 7.88 -12.62 7.37
CA ASP A 15 9.26 -12.93 7.76
C ASP A 15 10.08 -11.69 8.16
N GLY A 16 9.43 -10.74 8.85
CA GLY A 16 10.04 -9.49 9.30
C GLY A 16 10.31 -8.46 8.19
N ARG A 17 9.74 -8.64 7.00
CA ARG A 17 9.86 -7.72 5.86
C ARG A 17 8.52 -7.07 5.54
N ASP A 18 8.52 -5.75 5.34
CA ASP A 18 7.34 -4.98 4.98
C ASP A 18 6.82 -5.38 3.58
N VAL A 19 5.54 -5.78 3.51
CA VAL A 19 4.90 -6.23 2.27
C VAL A 19 4.73 -5.06 1.28
N GLY A 20 4.46 -3.85 1.76
CA GLY A 20 4.36 -2.65 0.92
C GLY A 20 5.67 -2.34 0.22
N ASP A 21 6.79 -2.41 0.93
CA ASP A 21 8.13 -2.22 0.36
C ASP A 21 8.46 -3.28 -0.69
N ILE A 22 8.09 -4.55 -0.43
CA ILE A 22 8.25 -5.63 -1.42
C ILE A 22 7.44 -5.31 -2.70
N LEU A 23 6.16 -4.96 -2.57
CA LEU A 23 5.31 -4.67 -3.73
C LEU A 23 5.78 -3.45 -4.54
N ILE A 24 6.32 -2.42 -3.88
CA ILE A 24 6.90 -1.26 -4.54
C ILE A 24 8.20 -1.64 -5.25
N GLY A 25 9.08 -2.42 -4.60
CA GLY A 25 10.34 -2.88 -5.18
C GLY A 25 10.16 -3.74 -6.43
N GLU A 26 9.13 -4.59 -6.45
CA GLU A 26 8.77 -5.44 -7.60
C GLU A 26 7.94 -4.72 -8.69
N GLY A 27 7.65 -3.41 -8.52
CA GLY A 27 6.88 -2.64 -9.49
C GLY A 27 5.37 -2.98 -9.56
N LEU A 28 4.85 -3.73 -8.58
CA LEU A 28 3.44 -4.12 -8.47
C LEU A 28 2.58 -3.05 -7.80
N ALA A 29 3.21 -2.15 -7.05
CA ALA A 29 2.57 -1.03 -6.37
C ALA A 29 3.40 0.25 -6.51
N ARG A 30 2.83 1.37 -6.04
CA ARG A 30 3.49 2.69 -6.00
C ARG A 30 3.28 3.37 -4.65
N PRO A 31 4.23 4.19 -4.17
CA PRO A 31 4.04 4.97 -2.95
C PRO A 31 2.77 5.82 -3.00
N TRP A 32 2.04 5.85 -1.88
CA TRP A 32 0.85 6.69 -1.76
C TRP A 32 1.26 8.17 -1.68
N THR A 33 0.80 8.99 -2.62
CA THR A 33 1.12 10.42 -2.67
C THR A 33 -0.03 11.33 -2.21
N GLY A 34 -0.88 10.85 -1.30
CA GLY A 34 -2.01 11.62 -0.76
C GLY A 34 -3.27 11.69 -1.64
N LYS A 35 -3.21 11.22 -2.89
CA LYS A 35 -4.35 11.15 -3.81
C LYS A 35 -4.31 9.90 -4.68
N ARG A 36 -5.50 9.42 -5.06
CA ARG A 36 -5.64 8.27 -5.96
C ARG A 36 -5.17 8.66 -7.36
N ARG A 37 -4.25 7.88 -7.92
CA ARG A 37 -3.82 7.99 -9.31
C ARG A 37 -4.62 7.01 -10.19
N PRO A 38 -4.82 7.32 -11.48
CA PRO A 38 -5.47 6.41 -12.43
C PRO A 38 -4.62 5.15 -12.64
N TRP A 39 -5.24 4.09 -13.16
CA TRP A 39 -4.59 2.80 -13.38
C TRP A 39 -3.78 2.78 -14.67
N CYS A 40 -4.34 3.31 -15.77
CA CYS A 40 -3.66 3.59 -17.03
C CYS A 40 -3.36 5.08 -17.18
N ASP A 41 -2.52 5.39 -18.17
CA ASP A 41 -2.36 6.73 -18.73
C ASP A 41 -3.55 7.12 -19.62
#